data_AF-A0A395N900-F1
#
_entry.id   AF-A0A395N900-F1
#
_cell.length_a   1.000
_cell.length_b   1.000
_cell.length_c   1.000
_cell.angle_alpha   90.00
_cell.angle_beta   90.00
_cell.angle_gamma   90.00
#
_symmetry.space_group_name_H-M   'P 1'
#
loop_
_entity.id
_entity.type
_entity.pdbx_description
1 polymer ?
#
loop_
_entity_poly.entity_id
_entity_poly.type
_entity_poly.pdbx_seq_one_letter_code
_entity_poly.pdbx_strand_id
1 'polypeptide(L)'
;MAEEDPHVRGFEPGCDKGGQGSTTPKSQVLSPLTPPPTVDRDQATNSSDETRVLSLFIARANQDKLETDLGLDTFVIPQTNYTHLQRALELNPQVKDFVDDKVRFDYEPTPGRLTVRMPSAIHEFAVNALSKRISDQLSAISKGKDPAAEFAAKIANGGSARILLDDISDDEFQPSKPVRREPDTQFQHREAFYPGVVIEVSYSQDGKSLRKLASDYILRSNGDIRVVIGLDLNYHGKESTVSMWRRNFLQEDGEELETLEVMQEIRCQPFRAPDGSPADPDACLTLRLRDFATDEIPLKYDNTVLSITYRQLYDDLTRAEEMQSARDPNKGRRSTRKTRKRKLSSSPYDGLRSDDEATFTLKEQQANERATAKDTEFSAPVSKRRA
;
A
#
# COMPACT_ATOMS: atom_id res chain seq x y z
N MET A 1 15.87 33.03 45.85
CA MET A 1 15.42 34.38 46.23
C MET A 1 15.51 35.26 45.00
N ALA A 2 14.68 36.30 44.90
CA ALA A 2 14.61 37.17 43.72
C ALA A 2 15.49 38.41 43.88
N GLU A 3 15.76 39.10 42.77
CA GLU A 3 15.88 40.57 42.70
C GLU A 3 15.65 41.03 41.24
N GLU A 4 15.38 42.32 41.03
CA GLU A 4 14.68 42.85 39.84
C GLU A 4 15.51 43.84 38.97
N ASP A 5 15.49 43.61 37.65
CA ASP A 5 15.29 44.63 36.58
C ASP A 5 16.28 45.85 36.52
N PRO A 6 15.97 47.00 35.88
CA PRO A 6 15.60 47.24 34.47
C PRO A 6 16.60 48.11 33.67
N HIS A 7 16.57 48.07 32.33
CA HIS A 7 16.72 49.20 31.36
C HIS A 7 16.86 48.67 29.91
N VAL A 8 16.46 49.30 28.78
CA VAL A 8 15.69 50.51 28.40
C VAL A 8 15.47 50.43 26.83
N ARG A 9 14.67 51.14 26.03
CA ARG A 9 13.84 52.39 26.07
C ARG A 9 12.81 52.35 24.90
N GLY A 10 11.83 53.27 24.87
CA GLY A 10 11.01 53.59 23.66
C GLY A 10 10.98 55.11 23.37
N PHE A 11 10.28 55.59 22.33
CA PHE A 11 9.86 57.01 22.18
C PHE A 11 8.92 57.29 20.97
N GLU A 12 7.92 58.15 21.18
CA GLU A 12 7.12 58.98 20.25
C GLU A 12 6.97 60.40 20.91
N PRO A 13 6.19 61.42 20.46
CA PRO A 13 5.37 61.64 19.25
C PRO A 13 5.60 63.03 18.57
N GLY A 14 4.74 63.48 17.63
CA GLY A 14 4.68 64.89 17.17
C GLY A 14 3.73 65.18 15.98
N CYS A 15 3.13 66.38 15.92
CA CYS A 15 2.16 66.84 14.89
C CYS A 15 2.12 68.41 14.90
N ASP A 16 1.36 69.23 14.13
CA ASP A 16 0.14 69.08 13.31
C ASP A 16 -0.05 70.29 12.33
N LYS A 17 -1.00 70.18 11.38
CA LYS A 17 -1.73 71.22 10.58
C LYS A 17 -1.12 71.85 9.32
N GLY A 18 -1.97 71.92 8.29
CA GLY A 18 -1.90 72.83 7.13
C GLY A 18 -2.94 72.46 6.05
N GLY A 19 -3.80 73.37 5.59
CA GLY A 19 -4.81 73.06 4.55
C GLY A 19 -5.74 74.21 4.14
N GLN A 20 -6.49 74.00 3.04
CA GLN A 20 -7.60 74.81 2.52
C GLN A 20 -8.51 73.89 1.65
N GLY A 21 -9.74 74.30 1.35
CA GLY A 21 -10.68 73.52 0.52
C GLY A 21 -11.94 74.30 0.12
N SER A 22 -12.87 73.68 -0.61
CA SER A 22 -14.17 74.30 -0.97
C SER A 22 -15.29 73.30 -1.30
N THR A 23 -16.50 73.64 -0.85
CA THR A 23 -17.84 73.31 -1.39
C THR A 23 -18.34 71.85 -1.55
N THR A 24 -19.36 71.57 -0.73
CA THR A 24 -20.43 70.54 -0.75
C THR A 24 -21.41 70.68 -1.95
N PRO A 25 -22.44 69.79 -2.21
CA PRO A 25 -23.22 69.01 -1.23
C PRO A 25 -23.65 67.55 -1.57
N LYS A 26 -24.30 66.97 -0.55
CA LYS A 26 -24.95 65.65 -0.42
C LYS A 26 -25.88 65.25 -1.58
N SER A 27 -25.97 63.94 -1.88
CA SER A 27 -27.27 63.27 -2.04
C SER A 27 -27.21 61.74 -1.82
N GLN A 28 -28.36 61.19 -1.43
CA GLN A 28 -28.86 59.81 -1.57
C GLN A 28 -27.99 58.58 -1.24
N VAL A 29 -28.50 57.80 -0.27
CA VAL A 29 -28.21 56.38 -0.11
C VAL A 29 -28.80 55.60 -1.29
N LEU A 30 -28.00 54.77 -1.95
CA LEU A 30 -28.44 53.66 -2.79
C LEU A 30 -27.64 52.41 -2.40
N SER A 31 -28.33 51.33 -2.08
CA SER A 31 -27.71 50.03 -1.81
C SER A 31 -27.03 49.49 -3.07
N PRO A 32 -25.84 48.85 -2.97
CA PRO A 32 -25.26 48.15 -4.11
C PRO A 32 -26.22 47.04 -4.59
N LEU A 33 -26.49 47.05 -5.88
CA LEU A 33 -27.41 46.12 -6.53
C LEU A 33 -26.84 44.69 -6.54
N THR A 34 -27.72 43.70 -6.43
CA THR A 34 -27.37 42.30 -6.70
C THR A 34 -26.87 42.16 -8.15
N PRO A 35 -25.76 41.44 -8.40
CA PRO A 35 -25.40 41.07 -9.76
C PRO A 35 -26.46 40.14 -10.36
N PRO A 36 -26.67 40.16 -11.69
CA PRO A 36 -27.62 39.27 -12.35
C PRO A 36 -27.17 37.80 -12.25
N PRO A 37 -28.08 36.83 -12.40
CA PRO A 37 -27.73 35.42 -12.44
C PRO A 37 -26.89 35.12 -13.68
N THR A 38 -25.57 34.98 -13.49
CA THR A 38 -24.67 34.48 -14.52
C THR A 38 -25.00 33.02 -14.79
N VAL A 39 -25.56 32.73 -15.97
CA VAL A 39 -25.91 31.38 -16.43
C VAL A 39 -24.72 30.45 -16.30
N ASP A 40 -24.97 29.21 -15.83
CA ASP A 40 -23.95 28.21 -15.52
C ASP A 40 -22.86 28.11 -16.59
N ARG A 41 -21.63 28.42 -16.18
CA ARG A 41 -20.42 28.22 -17.00
C ARG A 41 -19.38 27.30 -16.38
N ASP A 42 -19.73 26.66 -15.28
CA ASP A 42 -18.96 25.58 -14.64
C ASP A 42 -19.20 24.22 -15.31
N GLN A 43 -19.07 24.21 -16.64
CA GLN A 43 -18.77 23.00 -17.42
C GLN A 43 -17.38 23.10 -18.08
N ALA A 44 -16.42 23.72 -17.37
CA ALA A 44 -15.02 23.35 -17.53
C ALA A 44 -14.83 21.96 -16.89
N THR A 45 -14.29 21.00 -17.64
CA THR A 45 -14.29 19.57 -17.27
C THR A 45 -13.25 19.24 -16.20
N ASN A 46 -13.56 19.56 -14.94
CA ASN A 46 -12.88 19.00 -13.79
C ASN A 46 -13.27 17.52 -13.65
N SER A 47 -12.52 16.67 -14.36
CA SER A 47 -12.60 15.21 -14.29
C SER A 47 -12.48 14.77 -12.82
N SER A 48 -13.46 14.00 -12.34
CA SER A 48 -13.47 13.54 -10.94
C SER A 48 -12.23 12.67 -10.66
N ASP A 49 -11.76 12.64 -9.41
CA ASP A 49 -10.59 11.83 -9.05
C ASP A 49 -10.79 10.34 -9.42
N GLU A 50 -12.03 9.84 -9.35
CA GLU A 50 -12.43 8.52 -9.86
C GLU A 50 -12.16 8.35 -11.37
N THR A 51 -12.59 9.31 -12.19
CA THR A 51 -12.34 9.31 -13.64
C THR A 51 -10.85 9.51 -13.96
N ARG A 52 -10.12 10.29 -13.14
CA ARG A 52 -8.65 10.46 -13.25
C ARG A 52 -7.92 9.14 -12.98
N VAL A 53 -8.28 8.42 -11.90
CA VAL A 53 -7.71 7.10 -11.56
C VAL A 53 -8.01 6.07 -12.64
N LEU A 54 -9.26 5.98 -13.11
CA LEU A 54 -9.62 5.06 -14.19
C LEU A 54 -8.88 5.37 -15.50
N SER A 55 -8.76 6.65 -15.86
CA SER A 55 -7.98 7.09 -17.04
C SER A 55 -6.49 6.75 -16.91
N LEU A 56 -5.93 6.88 -15.71
CA LEU A 56 -4.55 6.53 -15.40
C LEU A 56 -4.29 5.03 -15.56
N PHE A 57 -5.22 4.19 -15.08
CA PHE A 57 -5.16 2.74 -15.24
C PHE A 57 -5.29 2.34 -16.73
N ILE A 58 -6.22 2.92 -17.48
CA ILE A 58 -6.38 2.67 -18.93
C ILE A 58 -5.12 3.06 -19.71
N ALA A 59 -4.57 4.26 -19.49
CA ALA A 59 -3.38 4.72 -20.20
C ALA A 59 -2.15 3.84 -19.90
N ARG A 60 -1.95 3.46 -18.63
CA ARG A 60 -0.87 2.55 -18.21
C ARG A 60 -1.05 1.13 -18.79
N ALA A 61 -2.29 0.61 -18.85
CA ALA A 61 -2.60 -0.69 -19.46
C ALA A 61 -2.31 -0.74 -20.97
N ASN A 62 -2.62 0.35 -21.70
CA ASN A 62 -2.39 0.48 -23.14
C ASN A 62 -0.90 0.60 -23.54
N GLN A 63 0.02 0.69 -22.57
CA GLN A 63 1.45 0.99 -22.78
C GLN A 63 1.68 2.34 -23.48
N ASP A 64 0.78 3.30 -23.33
CA ASP A 64 1.04 4.67 -23.75
C ASP A 64 2.25 5.21 -22.99
N LYS A 65 3.11 5.94 -23.72
CA LYS A 65 4.29 6.59 -23.13
C LYS A 65 3.88 7.82 -22.32
N LEU A 66 3.33 7.59 -21.13
CA LEU A 66 3.75 8.42 -20.01
C LEU A 66 5.25 8.17 -19.84
N GLU A 67 6.03 9.25 -19.84
CA GLU A 67 7.43 9.19 -19.41
C GLU A 67 7.49 8.78 -17.94
N THR A 68 8.69 8.49 -17.42
CA THR A 68 8.87 7.83 -16.11
C THR A 68 8.53 8.73 -14.91
N ASP A 69 7.25 9.03 -14.75
CA ASP A 69 6.69 9.64 -13.56
C ASP A 69 6.58 8.54 -12.49
N LEU A 70 7.62 8.43 -11.67
CA LEU A 70 7.76 7.48 -10.57
C LEU A 70 6.95 8.00 -9.36
N GLY A 71 5.67 8.28 -9.62
CA GLY A 71 4.74 8.97 -8.74
C GLY A 71 4.12 8.08 -7.67
N LEU A 72 3.88 8.68 -6.50
CA LEU A 72 2.98 8.20 -5.47
C LEU A 72 1.64 8.92 -5.66
N ASP A 73 0.84 8.46 -6.60
CA ASP A 73 -0.36 9.17 -7.04
C ASP A 73 -1.49 9.01 -6.00
N THR A 74 -1.67 10.02 -5.13
CA THR A 74 -2.70 10.00 -4.08
C THR A 74 -3.93 10.80 -4.51
N PHE A 75 -5.09 10.17 -4.47
CA PHE A 75 -6.39 10.71 -4.90
C PHE A 75 -7.39 10.73 -3.74
N VAL A 76 -8.34 11.67 -3.77
CA VAL A 76 -9.46 11.71 -2.82
C VAL A 76 -10.64 10.96 -3.45
N ILE A 77 -10.80 9.71 -3.04
CA ILE A 77 -11.80 8.77 -3.52
C ILE A 77 -12.70 8.36 -2.34
N PRO A 78 -13.84 9.03 -2.11
CA PRO A 78 -14.82 8.59 -1.13
C PRO A 78 -15.30 7.16 -1.38
N GLN A 79 -15.74 6.46 -0.34
CA GLN A 79 -16.11 5.04 -0.42
C GLN A 79 -17.20 4.73 -1.47
N THR A 80 -18.10 5.66 -1.76
CA THR A 80 -19.06 5.59 -2.88
C THR A 80 -18.33 5.45 -4.23
N ASN A 81 -17.42 6.38 -4.50
CA ASN A 81 -16.64 6.49 -5.73
C ASN A 81 -15.62 5.35 -5.87
N TYR A 82 -15.05 4.85 -4.77
CA TYR A 82 -14.24 3.64 -4.79
C TYR A 82 -15.07 2.42 -5.23
N THR A 83 -16.30 2.30 -4.74
CA THR A 83 -17.22 1.22 -5.15
C THR A 83 -17.60 1.35 -6.64
N HIS A 84 -17.69 2.56 -7.18
CA HIS A 84 -17.91 2.80 -8.62
C HIS A 84 -16.67 2.46 -9.46
N LEU A 85 -15.47 2.87 -9.02
CA LEU A 85 -14.19 2.50 -9.65
C LEU A 85 -14.00 0.97 -9.73
N GLN A 86 -14.35 0.24 -8.66
CA GLN A 86 -14.31 -1.23 -8.66
C GLN A 86 -15.23 -1.82 -9.74
N ARG A 87 -16.49 -1.36 -9.83
CA ARG A 87 -17.43 -1.78 -10.89
C ARG A 87 -16.95 -1.39 -12.29
N ALA A 88 -16.33 -0.22 -12.44
CA ALA A 88 -15.77 0.24 -13.72
C ALA A 88 -14.60 -0.65 -14.18
N LEU A 89 -13.80 -1.18 -13.25
CA LEU A 89 -12.78 -2.19 -13.55
C LEU A 89 -13.40 -3.56 -13.86
N GLU A 90 -14.41 -4.01 -13.12
CA GLU A 90 -15.15 -5.25 -13.43
C GLU A 90 -15.74 -5.24 -14.85
N LEU A 91 -16.22 -4.09 -15.32
CA LEU A 91 -16.70 -3.88 -16.69
C LEU A 91 -15.59 -3.75 -17.76
N ASN A 92 -14.32 -3.70 -17.36
CA ASN A 92 -13.15 -3.59 -18.26
C ASN A 92 -12.07 -4.65 -17.93
N PRO A 93 -12.30 -5.95 -18.21
CA PRO A 93 -11.42 -7.03 -17.76
C PRO A 93 -9.94 -6.85 -18.09
N GLN A 94 -9.59 -6.39 -19.30
CA GLN A 94 -8.19 -6.17 -19.68
C GLN A 94 -7.48 -5.10 -18.84
N VAL A 95 -8.21 -4.08 -18.39
CA VAL A 95 -7.69 -3.02 -17.51
C VAL A 95 -7.61 -3.53 -16.08
N LYS A 96 -8.60 -4.31 -15.63
CA LYS A 96 -8.61 -4.94 -14.32
C LYS A 96 -7.47 -5.94 -14.15
N ASP A 97 -7.27 -6.84 -15.12
CA ASP A 97 -6.19 -7.83 -15.11
C ASP A 97 -4.82 -7.13 -15.08
N PHE A 98 -4.65 -6.02 -15.82
CA PHE A 98 -3.46 -5.18 -15.73
C PHE A 98 -3.31 -4.51 -14.35
N VAL A 99 -4.39 -3.99 -13.76
CA VAL A 99 -4.35 -3.37 -12.42
C VAL A 99 -3.95 -4.40 -11.37
N ASP A 100 -4.60 -5.56 -11.33
CA ASP A 100 -4.34 -6.62 -10.35
C ASP A 100 -2.92 -7.25 -10.48
N ASP A 101 -2.33 -7.24 -11.69
CA ASP A 101 -1.00 -7.82 -11.98
C ASP A 101 0.15 -6.78 -11.97
N LYS A 102 -0.11 -5.50 -12.22
CA LYS A 102 0.94 -4.49 -12.50
C LYS A 102 0.82 -3.17 -11.74
N VAL A 103 -0.30 -2.88 -11.08
CA VAL A 103 -0.49 -1.65 -10.32
C VAL A 103 -0.55 -1.98 -8.83
N ARG A 104 0.22 -1.26 -8.00
CA ARG A 104 0.12 -1.38 -6.54
C ARG A 104 -0.78 -0.27 -6.03
N PHE A 105 -1.68 -0.56 -5.10
CA PHE A 105 -2.47 0.51 -4.48
C PHE A 105 -2.98 0.21 -3.07
N ASP A 106 -2.98 1.26 -2.26
CA ASP A 106 -3.53 1.25 -0.91
C ASP A 106 -4.84 2.06 -0.88
N TYR A 107 -5.78 1.67 -0.03
CA TYR A 107 -7.04 2.39 0.14
C TYR A 107 -7.43 2.54 1.61
N GLU A 108 -7.62 3.78 2.03
CA GLU A 108 -8.10 4.19 3.36
C GLU A 108 -9.55 4.70 3.21
N PRO A 109 -10.59 3.88 3.54
CA PRO A 109 -12.00 4.26 3.37
C PRO A 109 -12.38 5.55 4.11
N THR A 110 -11.77 5.76 5.28
CA THR A 110 -11.78 7.00 6.06
C THR A 110 -10.37 7.61 5.98
N PRO A 111 -10.15 8.83 5.44
CA PRO A 111 -11.12 9.79 4.91
C PRO A 111 -11.36 9.66 3.39
N GLY A 112 -11.22 8.46 2.81
CA GLY A 112 -11.41 8.20 1.39
C GLY A 112 -10.19 8.56 0.56
N ARG A 113 -9.06 7.88 0.80
CA ARG A 113 -7.79 8.09 0.07
C ARG A 113 -7.39 6.83 -0.67
N LEU A 114 -7.16 6.97 -1.97
CA LEU A 114 -6.58 5.93 -2.82
C LEU A 114 -5.16 6.36 -3.21
N THR A 115 -4.18 5.51 -2.93
CA THR A 115 -2.76 5.81 -3.18
C THR A 115 -2.20 4.79 -4.15
N VAL A 116 -1.96 5.19 -5.40
CA VAL A 116 -1.34 4.35 -6.43
C VAL A 116 0.18 4.40 -6.31
N ARG A 117 0.83 3.26 -6.49
CA ARG A 117 2.28 3.08 -6.49
C ARG A 117 2.71 2.33 -7.74
N MET A 118 3.74 2.84 -8.40
CA MET A 118 4.42 2.17 -9.52
C MET A 118 5.84 1.75 -9.10
N PRO A 119 6.06 0.47 -8.75
CA PRO A 119 7.38 -0.03 -8.36
C PRO A 119 8.46 0.24 -9.41
N SER A 120 9.59 0.82 -8.99
CA SER A 120 10.78 0.93 -9.83
C SER A 120 11.50 -0.41 -9.90
N ALA A 121 12.33 -0.64 -10.93
CA ALA A 121 13.14 -1.86 -10.98
C ALA A 121 14.13 -1.96 -9.80
N ILE A 122 14.59 -0.84 -9.26
CA ILE A 122 15.50 -0.81 -8.10
C ILE A 122 14.76 -1.20 -6.84
N HIS A 123 13.56 -0.67 -6.64
CA HIS A 123 12.62 -1.06 -5.57
C HIS A 123 12.35 -2.57 -5.62
N GLU A 124 11.88 -3.10 -6.76
CA GLU A 124 11.61 -4.52 -6.94
C GLU A 124 12.85 -5.40 -6.67
N PHE A 125 14.03 -5.07 -7.21
CA PHE A 125 15.23 -5.88 -6.97
C PHE A 125 15.73 -5.81 -5.53
N ALA A 126 15.63 -4.66 -4.86
CA ALA A 126 16.02 -4.52 -3.44
C ALA A 126 15.06 -5.29 -2.51
N VAL A 127 13.75 -5.16 -2.72
CA VAL A 127 12.70 -5.91 -2.02
C VAL A 127 12.93 -7.41 -2.16
N ASN A 128 13.07 -7.91 -3.39
CA ASN A 128 13.26 -9.33 -3.66
C ASN A 128 14.56 -9.88 -3.06
N ALA A 129 15.64 -9.08 -3.03
CA ALA A 129 16.91 -9.51 -2.44
C ALA A 129 16.84 -9.64 -0.90
N LEU A 130 16.30 -8.62 -0.21
CA LEU A 130 16.04 -8.68 1.24
C LEU A 130 15.08 -9.83 1.60
N SER A 131 13.98 -9.95 0.86
CA SER A 131 13.00 -11.02 1.02
C SER A 131 13.63 -12.41 0.84
N LYS A 132 14.56 -12.57 -0.12
CA LYS A 132 15.31 -13.80 -0.30
C LYS A 132 16.23 -14.09 0.90
N ARG A 133 16.94 -13.10 1.47
CA ARG A 133 17.83 -13.33 2.63
C ARG A 133 17.09 -13.84 3.87
N ILE A 134 15.90 -13.31 4.12
CA ILE A 134 15.01 -13.80 5.18
C ILE A 134 14.54 -15.23 4.85
N SER A 135 14.07 -15.46 3.61
CA SER A 135 13.63 -16.79 3.14
C SER A 135 14.74 -17.86 3.23
N ASP A 136 15.99 -17.50 2.92
CA ASP A 136 17.15 -18.39 3.00
C ASP A 136 17.46 -18.78 4.46
N GLN A 137 17.37 -17.82 5.39
CA GLN A 137 17.58 -18.08 6.82
C GLN A 137 16.44 -18.91 7.43
N LEU A 138 15.17 -18.59 7.12
CA LEU A 138 14.02 -19.42 7.49
C LEU A 138 14.13 -20.85 6.91
N SER A 139 14.63 -20.98 5.68
CA SER A 139 14.92 -22.28 5.06
C SER A 139 16.09 -23.00 5.74
N ALA A 140 17.06 -22.31 6.34
CA ALA A 140 18.12 -22.94 7.12
C ALA A 140 17.58 -23.48 8.45
N ILE A 141 16.78 -22.68 9.17
CA ILE A 141 16.17 -23.05 10.46
C ILE A 141 15.21 -24.25 10.30
N SER A 142 14.34 -24.23 9.28
CA SER A 142 13.36 -25.32 9.03
C SER A 142 13.94 -26.68 8.64
N LYS A 143 15.28 -26.81 8.53
CA LYS A 143 15.99 -28.09 8.35
C LYS A 143 16.42 -28.73 9.68
N GLY A 144 16.15 -28.09 10.82
CA GLY A 144 16.39 -28.62 12.17
C GLY A 144 15.42 -29.73 12.59
N LYS A 145 15.35 -29.99 13.89
CA LYS A 145 14.45 -31.01 14.51
C LYS A 145 13.87 -30.53 15.86
N ASP A 146 13.91 -29.23 16.09
CA ASP A 146 13.45 -28.55 17.29
C ASP A 146 12.14 -27.78 16.98
N PRO A 147 11.46 -27.23 18.00
CA PRO A 147 10.24 -26.44 17.78
C PRO A 147 10.46 -25.20 16.89
N ALA A 148 11.68 -24.67 16.83
CA ALA A 148 12.03 -23.56 15.94
C ALA A 148 12.02 -24.01 14.47
N ALA A 149 12.53 -25.19 14.15
CA ALA A 149 12.43 -25.77 12.81
C ALA A 149 10.98 -26.04 12.38
N GLU A 150 10.14 -26.58 13.28
CA GLU A 150 8.72 -26.84 13.00
C GLU A 150 7.93 -25.54 12.78
N PHE A 151 8.22 -24.48 13.54
CA PHE A 151 7.62 -23.15 13.36
C PHE A 151 8.11 -22.48 12.07
N ALA A 152 9.43 -22.52 11.80
CA ALA A 152 10.01 -21.96 10.59
C ALA A 152 9.48 -22.62 9.30
N ALA A 153 9.20 -23.93 9.34
CA ALA A 153 8.62 -24.68 8.23
C ALA A 153 7.18 -24.26 7.88
N LYS A 154 6.50 -23.50 8.76
CA LYS A 154 5.14 -22.98 8.57
C LYS A 154 5.08 -21.54 8.08
N ILE A 155 6.22 -20.83 7.98
CA ILE A 155 6.27 -19.44 7.51
C ILE A 155 6.40 -19.42 5.99
N ALA A 156 5.47 -18.74 5.33
CA ALA A 156 5.50 -18.47 3.90
C ALA A 156 5.84 -17.00 3.62
N ASN A 157 6.54 -16.76 2.52
CA ASN A 157 6.69 -15.43 1.92
C ASN A 157 5.40 -15.12 1.15
N GLY A 158 4.57 -14.22 1.68
CA GLY A 158 3.32 -13.80 1.03
C GLY A 158 3.53 -12.77 -0.08
N GLY A 159 4.76 -12.27 -0.24
CA GLY A 159 5.06 -11.18 -1.18
C GLY A 159 4.13 -9.99 -0.95
N SER A 160 3.64 -9.44 -2.06
CA SER A 160 2.73 -8.30 -2.08
C SER A 160 1.24 -8.68 -1.95
N ALA A 161 0.91 -9.76 -1.24
CA ALA A 161 -0.49 -10.15 -1.04
C ALA A 161 -1.26 -9.07 -0.25
N ARG A 162 -2.49 -8.77 -0.70
CA ARG A 162 -3.35 -7.73 -0.11
C ARG A 162 -3.73 -8.07 1.33
N ILE A 163 -3.39 -7.18 2.26
CA ILE A 163 -3.83 -7.21 3.66
C ILE A 163 -5.10 -6.34 3.78
N LEU A 164 -6.06 -6.80 4.58
CA LEU A 164 -7.24 -6.03 4.98
C LEU A 164 -7.13 -5.81 6.50
N LEU A 165 -6.82 -4.59 6.90
CA LEU A 165 -6.64 -4.16 8.29
C LEU A 165 -7.92 -3.50 8.80
N ASP A 166 -8.14 -3.47 10.12
CA ASP A 166 -9.33 -2.84 10.70
C ASP A 166 -9.29 -1.29 10.65
N ASP A 167 -10.44 -0.61 10.76
CA ASP A 167 -10.46 0.86 10.88
C ASP A 167 -10.52 1.29 12.35
N ILE A 168 -9.59 2.16 12.75
CA ILE A 168 -9.53 2.75 14.10
C ILE A 168 -10.46 3.97 14.12
N SER A 169 -11.75 3.72 13.91
CA SER A 169 -12.80 4.73 13.87
C SER A 169 -13.74 4.56 15.06
N ASP A 170 -13.78 5.54 15.97
CA ASP A 170 -14.56 5.51 17.21
C ASP A 170 -16.10 5.58 17.01
N ASP A 171 -16.59 5.43 15.78
CA ASP A 171 -18.02 5.44 15.44
C ASP A 171 -18.63 4.03 15.56
N GLU A 172 -18.99 3.65 16.78
CA GLU A 172 -19.69 2.39 17.09
C GLU A 172 -20.96 2.14 16.26
N PHE A 173 -21.54 3.18 15.66
CA PHE A 173 -22.81 3.10 14.92
C PHE A 173 -22.65 2.75 13.44
N GLN A 174 -21.43 2.64 12.91
CA GLN A 174 -21.18 2.20 11.54
C GLN A 174 -20.14 1.07 11.49
N PRO A 175 -20.44 -0.06 10.82
CA PRO A 175 -19.42 -1.09 10.58
C PRO A 175 -18.36 -0.52 9.64
N SER A 176 -17.22 -0.16 10.21
CA SER A 176 -16.12 0.46 9.49
C SER A 176 -15.57 -0.49 8.43
N LYS A 177 -15.08 0.08 7.32
CA LYS A 177 -14.57 -0.74 6.21
C LYS A 177 -13.07 -0.93 6.35
N PRO A 178 -12.56 -2.15 6.13
CA PRO A 178 -11.15 -2.44 6.36
C PRO A 178 -10.25 -1.63 5.44
N VAL A 179 -9.17 -1.11 6.01
CA VAL A 179 -8.10 -0.42 5.28
C VAL A 179 -7.34 -1.44 4.45
N ARG A 180 -7.26 -1.19 3.14
CA ARG A 180 -6.58 -2.05 2.16
C ARG A 180 -5.11 -1.65 2.07
N ARG A 181 -4.21 -2.59 2.34
CA ARG A 181 -2.76 -2.41 2.16
C ARG A 181 -2.16 -3.47 1.23
N GLU A 182 -1.16 -3.08 0.46
CA GLU A 182 -0.30 -3.97 -0.32
C GLU A 182 1.16 -3.78 0.10
N PRO A 183 1.69 -4.54 1.07
CA PRO A 183 3.09 -4.43 1.46
C PRO A 183 4.00 -4.76 0.27
N ASP A 184 5.22 -4.24 0.27
CA ASP A 184 6.17 -4.55 -0.81
C ASP A 184 6.67 -6.02 -0.69
N THR A 185 6.79 -6.55 0.54
CA THR A 185 6.81 -8.01 0.82
C THR A 185 6.37 -8.31 2.27
N GLN A 186 5.90 -9.52 2.55
CA GLN A 186 5.48 -9.95 3.90
C GLN A 186 5.82 -11.42 4.18
N PHE A 187 5.90 -11.78 5.46
CA PHE A 187 6.05 -13.16 5.92
C PHE A 187 4.94 -13.54 6.89
N GLN A 188 4.21 -14.59 6.54
CA GLN A 188 3.03 -15.07 7.27
C GLN A 188 3.22 -16.53 7.69
N HIS A 189 3.08 -16.79 8.99
CA HIS A 189 2.92 -18.14 9.50
C HIS A 189 1.53 -18.68 9.11
N ARG A 190 1.45 -19.89 8.53
CA ARG A 190 0.23 -20.45 7.91
C ARG A 190 -1.01 -20.57 8.82
N GLU A 191 -0.82 -20.46 10.13
CA GLU A 191 -1.87 -20.55 11.17
C GLU A 191 -2.27 -19.15 11.70
N ALA A 192 -1.68 -18.06 11.19
CA ALA A 192 -1.98 -16.67 11.53
C ALA A 192 -2.91 -16.00 10.50
N PHE A 193 -3.79 -15.11 10.93
CA PHE A 193 -4.64 -14.31 10.04
C PHE A 193 -3.84 -13.21 9.33
N TYR A 194 -3.04 -12.45 10.10
CA TYR A 194 -2.11 -11.43 9.60
C TYR A 194 -0.67 -11.99 9.46
N PRO A 195 0.21 -11.39 8.63
CA PRO A 195 1.64 -11.68 8.64
C PRO A 195 2.30 -11.20 9.94
N GLY A 196 3.37 -11.85 10.40
CA GLY A 196 4.13 -11.34 11.56
C GLY A 196 5.13 -10.24 11.18
N VAL A 197 5.71 -10.33 9.98
CA VAL A 197 6.70 -9.36 9.48
C VAL A 197 6.25 -8.78 8.14
N VAL A 198 6.21 -7.46 8.06
CA VAL A 198 5.95 -6.67 6.84
C VAL A 198 7.19 -5.87 6.47
N ILE A 199 7.41 -5.68 5.16
CA ILE A 199 8.49 -4.84 4.63
C ILE A 199 7.91 -3.85 3.63
N GLU A 200 8.26 -2.58 3.84
CA GLU A 200 7.94 -1.43 3.01
C GLU A 200 9.23 -0.80 2.49
N VAL A 201 9.18 -0.27 1.26
CA VAL A 201 10.30 0.46 0.67
C VAL A 201 9.81 1.79 0.12
N SER A 202 10.38 2.89 0.62
CA SER A 202 10.35 4.18 -0.09
C SER A 202 11.51 4.22 -1.07
N TYR A 203 11.21 4.59 -2.30
CA TYR A 203 12.22 4.85 -3.32
C TYR A 203 12.04 6.28 -3.80
N SER A 204 12.93 7.18 -3.36
CA SER A 204 13.00 8.59 -3.76
C SER A 204 11.77 9.49 -3.50
N GLN A 205 10.93 9.14 -2.52
CA GLN A 205 9.63 9.81 -2.29
C GLN A 205 9.47 10.30 -0.84
N ASP A 206 9.52 11.63 -0.64
CA ASP A 206 9.12 12.30 0.61
C ASP A 206 7.66 11.98 1.04
N GLY A 207 6.84 11.39 0.15
CA GLY A 207 5.44 11.05 0.39
C GLY A 207 5.19 9.74 1.16
N LYS A 208 6.10 8.76 1.14
CA LYS A 208 5.95 7.52 1.96
C LYS A 208 6.42 7.81 3.39
N SER A 209 5.51 8.24 4.26
CA SER A 209 5.74 8.16 5.71
C SER A 209 5.77 6.70 6.14
N LEU A 210 6.94 6.06 6.05
CA LEU A 210 7.18 4.69 6.50
C LEU A 210 6.76 4.50 7.97
N ARG A 211 6.90 5.55 8.80
CA ARG A 211 6.39 5.55 10.18
C ARG A 211 4.86 5.45 10.24
N LYS A 212 4.11 6.19 9.40
CA LYS A 212 2.64 6.06 9.36
C LYS A 212 2.25 4.65 8.91
N LEU A 213 2.86 4.14 7.84
CA LEU A 213 2.59 2.77 7.36
C LEU A 213 2.88 1.73 8.44
N ALA A 214 4.00 1.83 9.14
CA ALA A 214 4.34 0.95 10.25
C ALA A 214 3.32 1.03 11.41
N SER A 215 2.88 2.23 11.78
CA SER A 215 1.82 2.41 12.76
C SER A 215 0.48 1.86 12.30
N ASP A 216 0.09 2.07 11.03
CA ASP A 216 -1.14 1.49 10.47
C ASP A 216 -1.09 -0.05 10.51
N TYR A 217 -0.01 -0.68 10.06
CA TYR A 217 0.13 -2.14 10.10
C TYR A 217 0.05 -2.69 11.53
N ILE A 218 0.81 -2.11 12.48
CA ILE A 218 0.87 -2.61 13.86
C ILE A 218 -0.45 -2.38 14.60
N LEU A 219 -0.98 -1.15 14.60
CA LEU A 219 -2.17 -0.80 15.39
C LEU A 219 -3.43 -1.44 14.81
N ARG A 220 -3.61 -1.42 13.47
CA ARG A 220 -4.82 -1.93 12.80
C ARG A 220 -4.84 -3.45 12.60
N SER A 221 -3.84 -4.16 13.14
CA SER A 221 -3.84 -5.61 13.30
C SER A 221 -3.86 -6.04 14.77
N ASN A 222 -4.14 -5.10 15.69
CA ASN A 222 -4.05 -5.30 17.14
C ASN A 222 -2.70 -5.92 17.61
N GLY A 223 -1.61 -5.60 16.90
CA GLY A 223 -0.29 -6.15 17.18
C GLY A 223 -0.05 -7.59 16.71
N ASP A 224 -0.88 -8.16 15.85
CA ASP A 224 -0.54 -9.43 15.17
C ASP A 224 0.65 -9.23 14.21
N ILE A 225 0.68 -8.11 13.47
CA ILE A 225 1.87 -7.69 12.71
C ILE A 225 2.89 -7.17 13.73
N ARG A 226 3.86 -8.01 14.09
CA ARG A 226 4.84 -7.69 15.15
C ARG A 226 5.91 -6.70 14.72
N VAL A 227 6.37 -6.80 13.47
CA VAL A 227 7.51 -6.03 12.96
C VAL A 227 7.23 -5.46 11.57
N VAL A 228 7.59 -4.20 11.39
CA VAL A 228 7.62 -3.54 10.07
C VAL A 228 9.03 -3.05 9.80
N ILE A 229 9.62 -3.49 8.69
CA ILE A 229 10.90 -2.99 8.18
C ILE A 229 10.63 -1.94 7.11
N GLY A 230 11.26 -0.78 7.21
CA GLY A 230 11.27 0.24 6.17
C GLY A 230 12.67 0.40 5.58
N LEU A 231 12.84 0.27 4.27
CA LEU A 231 14.02 0.77 3.57
C LEU A 231 13.69 2.11 2.92
N ASP A 232 14.51 3.14 3.16
CA ASP A 232 14.49 4.37 2.38
C ASP A 232 15.68 4.41 1.41
N LEU A 233 15.35 4.43 0.12
CA LEU A 233 16.29 4.26 -0.98
C LEU A 233 16.33 5.51 -1.85
N ASN A 234 17.46 6.23 -1.84
CA ASN A 234 17.63 7.46 -2.61
C ASN A 234 18.43 7.26 -3.91
N TYR A 235 18.11 8.08 -4.92
CA TYR A 235 18.74 8.06 -6.24
C TYR A 235 20.26 8.22 -6.21
N HIS A 236 20.92 7.67 -7.23
CA HIS A 236 22.29 8.02 -7.65
C HIS A 236 23.35 7.90 -6.56
N GLY A 237 23.30 6.83 -5.76
CA GLY A 237 24.30 6.61 -4.70
C GLY A 237 24.17 7.53 -3.49
N LYS A 238 23.07 8.28 -3.35
CA LYS A 238 22.80 9.03 -2.11
C LYS A 238 22.57 8.10 -0.92
N GLU A 239 22.61 8.70 0.27
CA GLU A 239 22.31 8.06 1.55
C GLU A 239 21.05 7.19 1.48
N SER A 240 21.12 5.98 2.02
CA SER A 240 19.97 5.06 2.05
C SER A 240 19.94 4.36 3.40
N THR A 241 18.77 4.36 4.02
CA THR A 241 18.60 4.04 5.44
C THR A 241 17.64 2.89 5.66
N VAL A 242 17.82 2.20 6.78
CA VAL A 242 16.86 1.22 7.28
C VAL A 242 16.22 1.75 8.57
N SER A 243 14.93 1.49 8.70
CA SER A 243 14.17 1.63 9.93
C SER A 243 13.46 0.33 10.25
N MET A 244 13.22 0.08 11.53
CA MET A 244 12.45 -1.05 12.01
C MET A 244 11.55 -0.60 13.14
N TRP A 245 10.27 -0.87 13.01
CA TRP A 245 9.27 -0.67 14.04
C TRP A 245 8.81 -2.03 14.57
N ARG A 246 8.59 -2.09 15.87
CA ARG A 246 8.05 -3.24 16.57
C ARG A 246 6.86 -2.79 17.38
N ARG A 247 5.81 -3.61 17.44
CA ARG A 247 4.76 -3.42 18.43
C ARG A 247 5.34 -3.44 19.85
N ASN A 248 4.72 -2.73 20.78
CA ASN A 248 5.03 -2.77 22.21
C ASN A 248 3.72 -2.76 22.98
N PHE A 249 3.60 -3.57 24.03
CA PHE A 249 2.46 -3.53 24.95
C PHE A 249 2.91 -2.87 26.26
N LEU A 250 2.14 -1.89 26.74
CA LEU A 250 2.36 -1.21 28.00
C LEU A 250 1.19 -1.53 28.94
N GLN A 251 1.49 -2.22 30.04
CA GLN A 251 0.57 -2.35 31.16
C GLN A 251 0.73 -1.12 32.05
N GLU A 252 -0.32 -0.30 32.19
CA GLU A 252 -0.34 0.81 33.14
C GLU A 252 -0.85 0.37 34.52
N ASP A 253 -0.36 1.01 35.59
CA ASP A 253 -0.64 0.65 36.99
C ASP A 253 -2.11 0.98 37.36
N GLY A 254 -2.98 -0.03 37.28
CA GLY A 254 -4.39 0.05 37.65
C GLY A 254 -5.39 -0.06 36.51
N GLU A 255 -4.92 -0.20 35.26
CA GLU A 255 -5.78 -0.51 34.11
C GLU A 255 -5.89 -2.03 33.86
N GLU A 256 -7.04 -2.49 33.37
CA GLU A 256 -7.28 -3.91 33.06
C GLU A 256 -6.80 -4.32 31.66
N LEU A 257 -6.47 -3.35 30.81
CA LEU A 257 -6.05 -3.55 29.41
C LEU A 257 -4.61 -3.06 29.20
N GLU A 258 -3.89 -3.70 28.28
CA GLU A 258 -2.58 -3.22 27.82
C GLU A 258 -2.74 -2.19 26.69
N THR A 259 -2.02 -1.07 26.78
CA THR A 259 -1.92 -0.09 25.68
C THR A 259 -0.95 -0.58 24.61
N LEU A 260 -1.41 -0.67 23.36
CA LEU A 260 -0.61 -1.06 22.20
C LEU A 260 0.10 0.16 21.57
N GLU A 261 1.43 0.15 21.60
CA GLU A 261 2.32 1.17 21.04
C GLU A 261 3.18 0.67 19.85
N VAL A 262 3.82 1.63 19.17
CA VAL A 262 4.68 1.40 18.00
C VAL A 262 6.09 1.93 18.28
N MET A 263 6.96 1.05 18.79
CA MET A 263 8.36 1.36 19.11
C MET A 263 9.22 1.36 17.85
N GLN A 264 9.93 2.46 17.58
CA GLN A 264 10.93 2.52 16.51
C GLN A 264 12.30 2.03 17.02
N GLU A 265 12.55 0.72 16.93
CA GLU A 265 13.78 0.06 17.38
C GLU A 265 15.01 0.44 16.55
N ILE A 266 14.85 0.59 15.23
CA ILE A 266 15.87 1.14 14.33
C ILE A 266 15.32 2.42 13.70
N ARG A 267 16.01 3.53 13.90
CA ARG A 267 15.60 4.87 13.45
C ARG A 267 16.53 5.40 12.37
N CYS A 268 16.11 5.26 11.10
CA CYS A 268 16.76 5.81 9.91
C CYS A 268 18.29 5.61 9.90
N GLN A 269 18.76 4.42 10.27
CA GLN A 269 20.21 4.14 10.32
C GLN A 269 20.72 3.94 8.89
N PRO A 270 21.75 4.68 8.45
CA PRO A 270 22.28 4.54 7.10
C PRO A 270 23.03 3.21 6.95
N PHE A 271 22.72 2.49 5.88
CA PHE A 271 23.55 1.37 5.38
C PHE A 271 24.33 1.78 4.11
N ARG A 272 23.94 2.89 3.47
CA ARG A 272 24.71 3.64 2.48
C ARG A 272 24.85 5.09 2.95
N ALA A 273 26.06 5.63 2.95
CA ALA A 273 26.37 7.00 3.33
C ALA A 273 26.05 8.02 2.20
N PRO A 274 26.03 9.34 2.48
CA PRO A 274 25.76 10.38 1.48
C PRO A 274 26.74 10.46 0.30
N ASP A 275 27.94 9.89 0.43
CA ASP A 275 28.96 9.79 -0.63
C ASP A 275 28.84 8.51 -1.48
N GLY A 276 27.88 7.64 -1.16
CA GLY A 276 27.66 6.36 -1.81
C GLY A 276 28.51 5.21 -1.28
N SER A 277 29.29 5.39 -0.21
CA SER A 277 30.01 4.31 0.44
C SER A 277 29.11 3.48 1.40
N PRO A 278 29.52 2.25 1.79
CA PRO A 278 28.79 1.49 2.81
C PRO A 278 28.90 2.15 4.19
N ALA A 279 27.76 2.41 4.83
CA ALA A 279 27.69 2.91 6.19
C ALA A 279 27.53 1.74 7.18
N ASP A 280 28.25 1.82 8.30
CA ASP A 280 28.36 0.81 9.38
C ASP A 280 28.16 -0.65 8.90
N PRO A 281 29.06 -1.18 8.07
CA PRO A 281 28.82 -2.40 7.28
C PRO A 281 28.59 -3.67 8.11
N ASP A 282 29.01 -3.66 9.38
CA ASP A 282 28.95 -4.80 10.31
C ASP A 282 27.74 -4.70 11.27
N ALA A 283 27.03 -3.56 11.29
CA ALA A 283 25.73 -3.44 11.95
C ALA A 283 24.68 -4.36 11.31
N CYS A 284 23.69 -4.80 12.11
CA CYS A 284 22.79 -5.89 11.75
C CYS A 284 21.32 -5.54 12.00
N LEU A 285 20.50 -5.56 10.94
CA LEU A 285 19.06 -5.69 11.05
C LEU A 285 18.75 -7.08 11.63
N THR A 286 18.16 -7.13 12.82
CA THR A 286 17.98 -8.37 13.59
C THR A 286 16.50 -8.64 13.86
N LEU A 287 16.01 -9.77 13.35
CA LEU A 287 14.69 -10.32 13.64
C LEU A 287 14.81 -11.52 14.59
N ARG A 288 13.76 -11.82 15.34
CA ARG A 288 13.62 -13.06 16.12
C ARG A 288 12.63 -13.97 15.42
N LEU A 289 12.78 -15.30 15.50
CA LEU A 289 11.85 -16.21 14.82
C LEU A 289 10.39 -16.03 15.32
N ARG A 290 10.20 -15.69 16.59
CA ARG A 290 8.88 -15.35 17.16
C ARG A 290 8.18 -14.14 16.51
N ASP A 291 8.91 -13.31 15.77
CA ASP A 291 8.37 -12.09 15.15
C ASP A 291 7.46 -12.44 13.94
N PHE A 292 7.46 -13.68 13.46
CA PHE A 292 6.79 -14.11 12.24
C PHE A 292 5.35 -14.66 12.43
N ALA A 293 4.81 -14.63 13.65
CA ALA A 293 3.43 -15.01 13.99
C ALA A 293 2.94 -14.24 15.24
N THR A 294 1.62 -14.16 15.46
CA THR A 294 1.04 -13.60 16.71
C THR A 294 1.36 -14.44 17.97
N ASP A 295 0.98 -14.00 19.18
CA ASP A 295 1.25 -14.71 20.44
C ASP A 295 0.40 -15.96 20.63
N GLU A 296 -0.81 -15.97 20.07
CA GLU A 296 -1.70 -17.14 20.02
C GLU A 296 -1.08 -18.34 19.28
N ILE A 297 0.08 -18.16 18.65
CA ILE A 297 0.85 -19.19 17.94
C ILE A 297 2.14 -19.45 18.74
N PRO A 298 2.12 -20.40 19.70
CA PRO A 298 3.16 -20.51 20.72
C PRO A 298 4.47 -21.10 20.18
N LEU A 299 5.53 -20.28 20.18
CA LEU A 299 6.91 -20.72 19.95
C LEU A 299 7.64 -20.92 21.30
N LYS A 300 7.89 -22.17 21.67
CA LYS A 300 8.43 -22.54 22.99
C LYS A 300 9.92 -22.17 23.14
N TYR A 301 10.19 -21.15 23.96
CA TYR A 301 11.53 -20.80 24.48
C TYR A 301 12.62 -20.62 23.41
N ASP A 302 12.27 -20.09 22.25
CA ASP A 302 13.22 -19.85 21.18
C ASP A 302 13.87 -18.46 21.26
N ASN A 303 15.19 -18.43 21.08
CA ASN A 303 16.01 -17.23 20.94
C ASN A 303 16.68 -17.15 19.56
N THR A 304 16.25 -17.95 18.59
CA THR A 304 16.76 -17.92 17.21
C THR A 304 16.55 -16.55 16.60
N VAL A 305 17.67 -15.95 16.18
CA VAL A 305 17.71 -14.66 15.50
C VAL A 305 18.06 -14.85 14.02
N LEU A 306 17.42 -14.06 13.17
CA LEU A 306 17.78 -13.87 11.78
C LEU A 306 18.51 -12.53 11.69
N SER A 307 19.69 -12.51 11.08
CA SER A 307 20.57 -11.34 11.03
C SER A 307 20.94 -10.99 9.60
N ILE A 308 20.86 -9.70 9.27
CA ILE A 308 21.15 -9.16 7.93
C ILE A 308 22.05 -7.94 8.11
N THR A 309 23.30 -8.05 7.67
CA THR A 309 24.28 -6.97 7.86
C THR A 309 23.99 -5.79 6.94
N TYR A 310 24.41 -4.59 7.32
CA TYR A 310 24.21 -3.39 6.51
C TYR A 310 25.01 -3.44 5.21
N ARG A 311 26.17 -4.12 5.21
CA ARG A 311 26.88 -4.53 3.99
C ARG A 311 25.99 -5.33 3.03
N GLN A 312 25.17 -6.27 3.54
CA GLN A 312 24.28 -7.06 2.69
C GLN A 312 23.16 -6.21 2.06
N LEU A 313 22.61 -5.24 2.79
CA LEU A 313 21.65 -4.26 2.26
C LEU A 313 22.28 -3.38 1.18
N TYR A 314 23.51 -2.91 1.42
CA TYR A 314 24.31 -2.12 0.46
C TYR A 314 24.61 -2.90 -0.82
N ASP A 315 25.08 -4.15 -0.71
CA ASP A 315 25.42 -5.02 -1.84
C ASP A 315 24.18 -5.32 -2.70
N ASP A 316 23.00 -5.43 -2.08
CA ASP A 316 21.74 -5.70 -2.77
C ASP A 316 21.21 -4.46 -3.49
N LEU A 317 21.29 -3.29 -2.87
CA LEU A 317 20.93 -2.01 -3.49
C LEU A 317 21.84 -1.68 -4.67
N THR A 318 23.15 -1.91 -4.53
CA THR A 318 24.13 -1.75 -5.62
C THR A 318 23.76 -2.65 -6.80
N ARG A 319 23.45 -3.92 -6.55
CA ARG A 319 23.03 -4.88 -7.58
C ARG A 319 21.69 -4.51 -8.22
N ALA A 320 20.78 -3.90 -7.47
CA ALA A 320 19.52 -3.39 -8.00
C ALA A 320 19.75 -2.22 -8.97
N GLU A 321 20.67 -1.31 -8.66
CA GLU A 321 21.10 -0.19 -9.50
C GLU A 321 21.85 -0.67 -10.77
N GLU A 322 22.70 -1.72 -10.65
CA GLU A 322 23.31 -2.41 -11.80
C GLU A 322 22.26 -3.06 -12.71
N MET A 323 21.29 -3.77 -12.14
CA MET A 323 20.24 -4.47 -12.89
C MET A 323 19.27 -3.52 -13.59
N GLN A 324 18.98 -2.35 -12.99
CA GLN A 324 18.27 -1.26 -13.66
C GLN A 324 19.14 -0.64 -14.77
N SER A 325 20.43 -0.42 -14.51
CA SER A 325 21.38 0.05 -15.53
C SER A 325 21.47 -0.90 -16.73
N ALA A 326 21.36 -2.21 -16.51
CA ALA A 326 21.34 -3.22 -17.57
C ALA A 326 20.04 -3.24 -18.41
N ARG A 327 18.97 -2.51 -18.02
CA ARG A 327 17.75 -2.32 -18.83
C ARG A 327 17.90 -1.20 -19.87
N ASP A 328 18.86 -0.29 -19.69
CA ASP A 328 19.26 0.74 -20.67
C ASP A 328 19.60 0.06 -22.02
N PRO A 329 18.97 0.47 -23.14
CA PRO A 329 19.22 -0.10 -24.47
C PRO A 329 20.70 -0.11 -24.89
N ASN A 330 21.52 0.80 -24.34
CA ASN A 330 22.91 1.00 -24.71
C ASN A 330 23.89 0.24 -23.81
N LYS A 331 23.47 -0.18 -22.60
CA LYS A 331 24.29 -0.92 -21.62
C LYS A 331 23.94 -2.41 -21.58
N GLY A 332 22.66 -2.75 -21.76
CA GLY A 332 22.16 -4.12 -21.69
C GLY A 332 22.56 -4.97 -22.90
N ARG A 333 23.07 -6.18 -22.67
CA ARG A 333 23.37 -7.15 -23.73
C ARG A 333 22.08 -7.73 -24.34
N ARG A 334 21.67 -7.21 -25.49
CA ARG A 334 20.55 -7.72 -26.29
C ARG A 334 21.00 -8.81 -27.27
N SER A 335 20.11 -9.75 -27.60
CA SER A 335 20.40 -10.80 -28.58
C SER A 335 20.60 -10.21 -29.98
N THR A 336 21.74 -10.52 -30.62
CA THR A 336 22.10 -10.06 -31.96
C THR A 336 21.34 -10.76 -33.09
N ARG A 337 20.51 -11.77 -32.76
CA ARG A 337 19.77 -12.57 -33.74
C ARG A 337 18.69 -11.74 -34.45
N LYS A 338 18.86 -11.49 -35.75
CA LYS A 338 17.82 -10.92 -36.62
C LYS A 338 16.71 -11.96 -36.85
N THR A 339 15.59 -11.84 -36.13
CA THR A 339 14.45 -12.77 -36.21
C THR A 339 13.21 -12.12 -36.82
N ARG A 340 12.59 -12.74 -37.83
CA ARG A 340 11.21 -12.39 -38.22
C ARG A 340 10.26 -12.78 -37.10
N LYS A 341 9.58 -11.81 -36.47
CA LYS A 341 8.53 -12.08 -35.49
C LYS A 341 7.26 -12.53 -36.23
N ARG A 342 6.66 -13.64 -35.79
CA ARG A 342 5.30 -14.03 -36.17
C ARG A 342 4.37 -13.22 -35.25
N LYS A 343 3.42 -12.45 -35.81
CA LYS A 343 2.30 -11.92 -35.01
C LYS A 343 1.50 -13.11 -34.46
N LEU A 344 1.15 -13.09 -33.18
CA LEU A 344 0.25 -14.09 -32.63
C LEU A 344 -1.11 -13.92 -33.35
N SER A 345 -1.62 -15.00 -33.94
CA SER A 345 -3.01 -15.05 -34.36
C SER A 345 -3.86 -15.25 -33.12
N SER A 346 -4.81 -14.35 -32.85
CA SER A 346 -5.83 -14.55 -31.83
C SER A 346 -6.49 -15.91 -32.06
N SER A 347 -6.50 -16.76 -31.05
CA SER A 347 -7.22 -18.03 -31.08
C SER A 347 -8.73 -17.76 -31.03
N PRO A 348 -9.58 -18.73 -31.43
CA PRO A 348 -11.02 -18.61 -31.25
C PRO A 348 -11.47 -18.48 -29.78
N TYR A 349 -10.60 -18.77 -28.81
CA TYR A 349 -10.90 -18.66 -27.38
C TYR A 349 -10.61 -17.27 -26.79
N ASP A 350 -9.81 -16.43 -27.47
CA ASP A 350 -9.40 -15.11 -26.96
C ASP A 350 -10.49 -14.02 -27.12
N GLY A 351 -11.71 -14.40 -27.49
CA GLY A 351 -12.84 -13.49 -27.62
C GLY A 351 -14.16 -14.23 -27.60
N LEU A 352 -14.79 -14.27 -26.43
CA LEU A 352 -16.21 -14.62 -26.29
C LEU A 352 -17.03 -13.68 -27.19
N ARG A 353 -17.74 -14.25 -28.15
CA ARG A 353 -18.69 -13.52 -28.98
C ARG A 353 -20.05 -13.50 -28.29
N SER A 354 -20.90 -12.52 -28.61
CA SER A 354 -22.31 -12.52 -28.17
C SER A 354 -23.06 -13.80 -28.53
N ASP A 355 -22.66 -14.44 -29.64
CA ASP A 355 -23.22 -15.71 -30.11
C ASP A 355 -22.83 -16.89 -29.19
N ASP A 356 -21.65 -16.83 -28.54
CA ASP A 356 -21.22 -17.81 -27.55
C ASP A 356 -22.02 -17.66 -26.26
N GLU A 357 -22.27 -16.42 -25.81
CA GLU A 357 -23.08 -16.12 -24.62
C GLU A 357 -24.50 -16.70 -24.74
N ALA A 358 -25.20 -16.42 -25.85
CA ALA A 358 -26.50 -17.03 -26.14
C ALA A 358 -26.44 -18.57 -26.19
N THR A 359 -25.32 -19.13 -26.68
CA THR A 359 -25.06 -20.57 -26.71
C THR A 359 -24.82 -21.16 -25.31
N PHE A 360 -24.30 -20.37 -24.36
CA PHE A 360 -24.19 -20.77 -22.95
C PHE A 360 -25.53 -20.66 -22.22
N THR A 361 -26.29 -19.57 -22.38
CA THR A 361 -27.63 -19.41 -21.77
C THR A 361 -28.58 -20.54 -22.20
N LEU A 362 -28.55 -20.95 -23.47
CA LEU A 362 -29.34 -22.09 -23.96
C LEU A 362 -28.95 -23.43 -23.31
N LYS A 363 -27.64 -23.65 -23.06
CA LYS A 363 -27.16 -24.85 -22.36
C LYS A 363 -27.52 -24.83 -20.87
N GLU A 364 -27.50 -23.65 -20.26
CA GLU A 364 -27.89 -23.45 -18.86
C GLU A 364 -29.39 -23.70 -18.65
N GLN A 365 -30.25 -23.16 -19.53
CA GLN A 365 -31.68 -23.49 -19.55
C GLN A 365 -31.91 -25.00 -19.73
N GLN A 366 -31.28 -25.64 -20.71
CA GLN A 366 -31.40 -27.09 -20.91
C GLN A 366 -30.86 -27.92 -19.73
N ALA A 367 -29.87 -27.42 -18.99
CA ALA A 367 -29.37 -28.06 -17.77
C ALA A 367 -30.38 -27.93 -16.62
N ASN A 368 -31.00 -26.76 -16.46
CA ASN A 368 -32.00 -26.48 -15.43
C ASN A 368 -33.32 -27.22 -15.67
N GLU A 369 -33.76 -27.32 -16.93
CA GLU A 369 -34.87 -28.21 -17.35
C GLU A 369 -34.58 -29.67 -17.02
N ARG A 370 -33.35 -30.14 -17.25
CA ARG A 370 -32.92 -31.52 -16.92
C ARG A 370 -32.72 -31.76 -15.42
N ALA A 371 -32.57 -30.72 -14.61
CA ALA A 371 -32.55 -30.81 -13.16
C ALA A 371 -33.98 -30.89 -12.61
N THR A 372 -34.82 -29.92 -12.96
CA THR A 372 -36.23 -29.85 -12.54
C THR A 372 -37.05 -31.07 -12.99
N ALA A 373 -36.78 -31.64 -14.17
CA ALA A 373 -37.42 -32.87 -14.65
C ALA A 373 -36.98 -34.16 -13.91
N LYS A 374 -36.01 -34.11 -12.98
CA LYS A 374 -35.60 -35.26 -12.15
C LYS A 374 -36.20 -35.28 -10.75
N ASP A 375 -36.59 -34.12 -10.22
CA ASP A 375 -37.17 -34.02 -8.87
C ASP A 375 -38.65 -34.45 -8.81
N THR A 376 -39.29 -34.68 -9.96
CA THR A 376 -40.72 -35.06 -10.04
C THR A 376 -41.03 -36.53 -9.72
N GLU A 377 -40.03 -37.40 -9.52
CA GLU A 377 -40.22 -38.84 -9.23
C GLU A 377 -40.00 -39.24 -7.75
N PHE A 378 -40.44 -38.41 -6.79
CA PHE A 378 -40.55 -38.84 -5.38
C PHE A 378 -41.97 -39.34 -5.03
N SER A 379 -42.19 -40.66 -5.10
CA SER A 379 -43.41 -41.27 -4.55
C SER A 379 -43.20 -41.80 -3.13
N ALA A 380 -44.01 -41.33 -2.18
CA ALA A 380 -43.92 -41.75 -0.78
C ALA A 380 -44.43 -43.21 -0.61
N PRO A 381 -43.72 -44.06 0.15
CA PRO A 381 -44.09 -45.47 0.30
C PRO A 381 -45.36 -45.65 1.16
N VAL A 382 -46.43 -46.15 0.54
CA VAL A 382 -47.70 -46.46 1.23
C VAL A 382 -47.50 -47.61 2.21
N SER A 383 -47.86 -47.38 3.46
CA SER A 383 -47.75 -48.37 4.54
C SER A 383 -48.68 -49.57 4.33
N LYS A 384 -48.17 -50.79 4.56
CA LYS A 384 -48.98 -52.01 4.63
C LYS A 384 -48.84 -52.66 6.01
N ARG A 385 -49.96 -52.73 6.73
CA ARG A 385 -50.13 -53.57 7.93
C ARG A 385 -49.87 -55.04 7.59
N ARG A 386 -49.51 -55.83 8.60
CA ARG A 386 -49.54 -57.30 8.53
C ARG A 386 -49.95 -57.87 9.89
N ALA A 387 -50.83 -58.87 9.85
CA ALA A 387 -51.46 -59.53 11.00
C ALA A 387 -52.08 -58.54 12.00
#